data_AF-A0A2V5UCR6-F1
#
_entry.id   AF-A0A2V5UCR6-F1
#
_cell.length_a   1.000
_cell.length_b   1.000
_cell.length_c   1.000
_cell.angle_alpha   90.00
_cell.angle_beta   90.00
_cell.angle_gamma   90.00
#
_symmetry.space_group_name_H-M   'P 1'
#
loop_
_entity.id
_entity.type
_entity.pdbx_description
1 polymer ?
#
loop_
_entity_poly.entity_id
_entity_poly.type
_entity_poly.pdbx_seq_one_letter_code
_entity_poly.pdbx_strand_id
1 'polypeptide(L)'
;QIPRILNEAGQHAELRTTLERSVREHSATSEMLAWLCNERESWSELVTPDLLGAIFSALEREQHNAPGRASKLHRTLVEDRQLLGDILRNGDVGLARDVMRRLQLSPLFDELTKRSLLARIVKVHPELESMITGSQAEEKAAPLIVSWSSLEKRKAEYEELVKTKIPENSREIALARSYGDLSENFEFKAAKQMQSVLLRRKAELEQMLHNARGTSFENPDTSRVSIGTIVTLRNAETNMEEAYTILGAWDGDPDRHIISYQTAIGQALLGHEIGETVSLNTEHGTAQFTIASIQPATPDRTPAPSPPSESAVEAVIAK
;
A
#
# COMPACT_ATOMS: atom_id res chain seq x y z
N GLN A 1 -35.56 -5.47 -7.37
CA GLN A 1 -36.69 -6.31 -7.89
C GLN A 1 -37.44 -5.71 -9.10
N ILE A 2 -37.60 -4.39 -9.19
CA ILE A 2 -38.40 -3.71 -10.24
C ILE A 2 -37.99 -4.05 -11.70
N PRO A 3 -36.70 -4.06 -12.09
CA PRO A 3 -36.33 -4.36 -13.48
C PRO A 3 -36.76 -5.74 -13.95
N ARG A 4 -36.63 -6.74 -13.06
CA ARG A 4 -37.04 -8.11 -13.34
C ARG A 4 -38.55 -8.21 -13.60
N ILE A 5 -39.36 -7.56 -12.76
CA ILE A 5 -40.82 -7.58 -12.87
C ILE A 5 -41.28 -6.92 -14.18
N LEU A 6 -40.72 -5.74 -14.52
CA LEU A 6 -41.07 -5.04 -15.76
C LEU A 6 -40.63 -5.80 -17.01
N ASN A 7 -39.47 -6.48 -16.94
CA ASN A 7 -38.98 -7.32 -18.03
C ASN A 7 -39.87 -8.55 -18.23
N GLU A 8 -40.27 -9.23 -17.15
CA GLU A 8 -41.21 -10.38 -17.20
C GLU A 8 -42.62 -9.97 -17.67
N ALA A 9 -43.02 -8.71 -17.44
CA ALA A 9 -44.29 -8.14 -17.91
C ALA A 9 -44.25 -7.64 -19.38
N GLY A 10 -43.11 -7.76 -20.09
CA GLY A 10 -42.96 -7.34 -21.48
C GLY A 10 -42.90 -5.81 -21.69
N GLN A 11 -42.72 -5.02 -20.63
CA GLN A 11 -42.67 -3.56 -20.69
C GLN A 11 -41.27 -3.02 -21.05
N HIS A 12 -40.67 -3.56 -22.11
CA HIS A 12 -39.27 -3.30 -22.46
C HIS A 12 -38.97 -1.82 -22.76
N ALA A 13 -39.88 -1.08 -23.39
CA ALA A 13 -39.67 0.33 -23.74
C ALA A 13 -39.62 1.26 -22.51
N GLU A 14 -40.51 1.03 -21.54
CA GLU A 14 -40.56 1.80 -20.30
C GLU A 14 -39.36 1.47 -19.40
N LEU A 15 -39.02 0.17 -19.31
CA LEU A 15 -37.86 -0.30 -18.59
C LEU A 15 -36.57 0.28 -19.18
N ARG A 16 -36.43 0.28 -20.51
CA ARG A 16 -35.29 0.89 -21.22
C ARG A 16 -35.12 2.35 -20.84
N THR A 17 -36.19 3.13 -21.00
CA THR A 17 -36.18 4.58 -20.71
C THR A 17 -35.79 4.86 -19.27
N THR A 18 -36.26 4.02 -18.34
CA THR A 18 -35.95 4.13 -16.91
C THR A 18 -34.50 3.79 -16.62
N LEU A 19 -34.00 2.68 -17.16
CA LEU A 19 -32.62 2.25 -16.96
C LEU A 19 -31.63 3.27 -17.54
N GLU A 20 -31.86 3.70 -18.78
CA GLU A 20 -31.02 4.70 -19.46
C GLU A 20 -30.92 6.00 -18.65
N ARG A 21 -32.06 6.53 -18.21
CA ARG A 21 -32.11 7.72 -17.35
C ARG A 21 -31.35 7.50 -16.04
N SER A 22 -31.59 6.37 -15.38
CA SER A 22 -31.00 6.07 -14.07
C SER A 22 -29.49 5.82 -14.12
N VAL A 23 -28.98 5.28 -15.23
CA VAL A 23 -27.54 5.13 -15.49
C VAL A 23 -26.93 6.51 -15.71
N ARG A 24 -27.49 7.31 -16.62
CA ARG A 24 -26.98 8.65 -16.94
C ARG A 24 -26.97 9.59 -15.73
N GLU A 25 -27.98 9.51 -14.88
CA GLU A 25 -28.09 10.34 -13.66
C GLU A 25 -27.37 9.73 -12.44
N HIS A 26 -26.70 8.59 -12.61
CA HIS A 26 -26.08 7.80 -11.54
C HIS A 26 -27.04 7.49 -10.37
N SER A 27 -28.35 7.47 -10.61
CA SER A 27 -29.40 7.26 -9.59
C SER A 27 -29.84 5.80 -9.47
N ALA A 28 -29.37 4.92 -10.35
CA ALA A 28 -29.64 3.49 -10.31
C ALA A 28 -29.16 2.84 -9.00
N THR A 29 -29.92 1.86 -8.50
CA THR A 29 -29.57 1.09 -7.29
C THR A 29 -28.59 -0.04 -7.61
N SER A 30 -27.86 -0.53 -6.59
CA SER A 30 -26.94 -1.67 -6.75
C SER A 30 -27.63 -2.92 -7.31
N GLU A 31 -28.89 -3.19 -6.92
CA GLU A 31 -29.66 -4.31 -7.46
C GLU A 31 -29.99 -4.14 -8.95
N MET A 32 -30.40 -2.94 -9.36
CA MET A 32 -30.75 -2.65 -10.76
C MET A 32 -29.54 -2.81 -11.67
N LEU A 33 -28.39 -2.27 -11.24
CA LEU A 33 -27.14 -2.36 -11.98
C LEU A 33 -26.61 -3.80 -12.03
N ALA A 34 -26.71 -4.55 -10.92
CA ALA A 34 -26.32 -5.96 -10.90
C ALA A 34 -27.20 -6.79 -11.84
N TRP A 35 -28.51 -6.49 -11.92
CA TRP A 35 -29.40 -7.13 -12.88
C TRP A 35 -29.01 -6.80 -14.32
N LEU A 36 -28.82 -5.51 -14.63
CA LEU A 36 -28.43 -5.05 -15.97
C LEU A 36 -27.10 -5.66 -16.44
N CYS A 37 -26.11 -5.79 -15.54
CA CYS A 37 -24.84 -6.45 -15.86
C CYS A 37 -25.00 -7.94 -16.21
N ASN A 38 -25.95 -8.64 -15.58
CA ASN A 38 -26.21 -10.05 -15.86
C ASN A 38 -27.02 -10.23 -17.15
N GLU A 39 -27.92 -9.31 -17.48
CA GLU A 39 -28.76 -9.32 -18.69
C GLU A 39 -28.13 -8.59 -19.88
N ARG A 40 -26.84 -8.26 -19.79
CA ARG A 40 -26.13 -7.34 -20.71
C ARG A 40 -26.18 -7.73 -22.19
N GLU A 41 -26.34 -9.02 -22.49
CA GLU A 41 -26.48 -9.49 -23.89
C GLU A 41 -27.80 -9.01 -24.51
N SER A 42 -28.88 -9.03 -23.74
CA SER A 42 -30.22 -8.60 -24.16
C SER A 42 -30.40 -7.07 -24.13
N TRP A 43 -29.49 -6.36 -23.45
CA TRP A 43 -29.55 -4.91 -23.22
C TRP A 43 -28.26 -4.20 -23.63
N SER A 44 -27.60 -4.71 -24.67
CA SER A 44 -26.27 -4.25 -25.12
C SER A 44 -26.17 -2.75 -25.38
N GLU A 45 -27.28 -2.11 -25.80
CA GLU A 45 -27.41 -0.66 -25.98
C GLU A 45 -27.17 0.17 -24.71
N LEU A 46 -27.38 -0.41 -23.52
CA LEU A 46 -27.20 0.24 -22.23
C LEU A 46 -25.86 -0.11 -21.59
N VAL A 47 -25.10 -1.02 -22.20
CA VAL A 47 -23.76 -1.46 -21.77
C VAL A 47 -22.74 -0.49 -22.36
N THR A 48 -22.84 0.75 -21.91
CA THR A 48 -21.97 1.85 -22.32
C THR A 48 -21.02 2.21 -21.18
N PRO A 49 -19.93 2.95 -21.45
CA PRO A 49 -19.00 3.31 -20.38
C PRO A 49 -19.62 4.11 -19.22
N ASP A 50 -20.72 4.83 -19.44
CA ASP A 50 -21.52 5.50 -18.40
C ASP A 50 -22.04 4.53 -17.34
N LEU A 51 -22.29 3.27 -17.72
CA LEU A 51 -22.70 2.21 -16.81
C LEU A 51 -21.66 2.01 -15.70
N LEU A 52 -20.37 2.08 -16.02
CA LEU A 52 -19.31 1.90 -15.03
C LEU A 52 -19.25 3.07 -14.03
N GLY A 53 -19.53 4.29 -14.50
CA GLY A 53 -19.69 5.47 -13.65
C GLY A 53 -20.84 5.30 -12.64
N ALA A 54 -21.99 4.81 -13.12
CA ALA A 54 -23.15 4.50 -12.30
C ALA A 54 -22.86 3.38 -11.29
N ILE A 55 -22.12 2.34 -11.69
CA ILE A 55 -21.68 1.24 -10.81
C ILE A 55 -20.82 1.77 -9.66
N PHE A 56 -19.78 2.55 -9.95
CA PHE A 56 -18.94 3.10 -8.90
C PHE A 56 -19.72 4.01 -7.94
N SER A 57 -20.58 4.89 -8.47
CA SER A 57 -21.39 5.76 -7.63
C SER A 57 -22.39 4.98 -6.75
N ALA A 58 -22.96 3.88 -7.26
CA ALA A 58 -23.83 3.02 -6.44
C ALA A 58 -23.06 2.32 -5.33
N LEU A 59 -21.87 1.79 -5.63
CA LEU A 59 -21.00 1.12 -4.64
C LEU A 59 -20.48 2.10 -3.58
N GLU A 60 -20.11 3.33 -3.96
CA GLU A 60 -19.69 4.39 -3.04
C GLU A 60 -20.81 4.75 -2.04
N ARG A 61 -22.06 4.91 -2.53
CA ARG A 61 -23.22 5.14 -1.67
C ARG A 61 -23.48 3.97 -0.72
N GLU A 62 -23.34 2.75 -1.21
CA GLU A 62 -23.58 1.54 -0.43
C GLU A 62 -22.52 1.38 0.68
N GLN A 63 -21.25 1.67 0.40
CA GLN A 63 -20.17 1.67 1.39
C GLN A 63 -20.44 2.68 2.52
N HIS A 64 -21.01 3.85 2.19
CA HIS A 64 -21.37 4.85 3.20
C HIS A 64 -22.53 4.40 4.10
N ASN A 65 -23.52 3.72 3.53
CA ASN A 65 -24.73 3.30 4.24
C ASN A 65 -24.58 1.99 5.02
N ALA A 66 -23.73 1.06 4.56
CA ALA A 66 -23.57 -0.28 5.14
C ALA A 66 -22.15 -0.85 4.95
N PRO A 67 -21.15 -0.38 5.72
CA PRO A 67 -19.77 -0.82 5.58
C PRO A 67 -19.61 -2.31 5.92
N GLY A 68 -18.95 -3.08 5.04
CA GLY A 68 -18.49 -4.44 5.32
C GLY A 68 -19.26 -5.59 4.65
N ARG A 69 -20.34 -5.34 3.90
CA ARG A 69 -21.03 -6.39 3.12
C ARG A 69 -20.88 -6.15 1.62
N ALA A 70 -20.11 -7.02 0.94
CA ALA A 70 -19.99 -6.97 -0.51
C ALA A 70 -21.35 -7.26 -1.17
N SER A 71 -21.84 -6.26 -1.91
CA SER A 71 -23.13 -6.35 -2.60
C SER A 71 -23.07 -7.32 -3.78
N LYS A 72 -24.24 -7.68 -4.32
CA LYS A 72 -24.29 -8.49 -5.56
C LYS A 72 -23.59 -7.76 -6.70
N LEU A 73 -23.72 -6.44 -6.77
CA LEU A 73 -23.05 -5.60 -7.77
C LEU A 73 -21.53 -5.66 -7.63
N HIS A 74 -21.01 -5.53 -6.41
CA HIS A 74 -19.57 -5.65 -6.15
C HIS A 74 -19.03 -7.00 -6.64
N ARG A 75 -19.70 -8.10 -6.26
CA ARG A 75 -19.31 -9.44 -6.70
C ARG A 75 -19.36 -9.59 -8.21
N THR A 76 -20.43 -9.16 -8.86
CA THR A 76 -20.54 -9.19 -10.32
C THR A 76 -19.39 -8.44 -11.00
N LEU A 77 -19.00 -7.26 -10.51
CA LEU A 77 -17.88 -6.50 -11.08
C LEU A 77 -16.53 -7.21 -10.90
N VAL A 78 -16.30 -7.85 -9.76
CA VAL A 78 -15.02 -8.51 -9.44
C VAL A 78 -14.90 -9.87 -10.11
N GLU A 79 -15.95 -10.68 -10.08
CA GLU A 79 -15.95 -12.07 -10.54
C GLU A 79 -16.15 -12.20 -12.06
N ASP A 80 -16.97 -11.34 -12.67
CA ASP A 80 -17.20 -11.36 -14.12
C ASP A 80 -16.00 -10.75 -14.86
N ARG A 81 -15.21 -11.62 -15.51
CA ARG A 81 -13.98 -11.21 -16.22
C ARG A 81 -14.27 -10.52 -17.56
N GLN A 82 -15.47 -10.66 -18.10
CA GLN A 82 -15.84 -10.10 -19.40
C GLN A 82 -16.55 -8.74 -19.27
N LEU A 83 -17.23 -8.50 -18.16
CA LEU A 83 -18.04 -7.29 -17.94
C LEU A 83 -17.33 -5.97 -18.28
N LEU A 84 -16.11 -5.76 -17.75
CA LEU A 84 -15.35 -4.53 -18.05
C LEU A 84 -15.00 -4.41 -19.54
N GLY A 85 -14.71 -5.54 -20.18
CA GLY A 85 -14.46 -5.57 -21.62
C GLY A 85 -15.70 -5.29 -22.44
N ASP A 86 -16.87 -5.73 -21.99
CA ASP A 86 -18.14 -5.45 -22.66
C ASP A 86 -18.53 -3.98 -22.51
N ILE A 87 -18.37 -3.39 -21.32
CA ILE A 87 -18.66 -1.98 -21.05
C ILE A 87 -17.74 -1.03 -21.81
N LEU A 88 -16.44 -1.34 -21.88
CA LEU A 88 -15.43 -0.45 -22.46
C LEU A 88 -15.19 -0.69 -23.95
N ARG A 89 -15.83 -1.69 -24.56
CA ARG A 89 -15.61 -2.11 -25.96
C ARG A 89 -15.78 -0.97 -26.97
N ASN A 90 -16.78 -0.13 -26.75
CA ASN A 90 -17.16 0.97 -27.64
C ASN A 90 -16.82 2.35 -27.05
N GLY A 91 -16.12 2.40 -25.91
CA GLY A 91 -15.72 3.64 -25.25
C GLY A 91 -14.43 4.21 -25.84
N ASP A 92 -14.28 5.53 -25.80
CA ASP A 92 -13.01 6.14 -26.13
C ASP A 92 -11.95 5.89 -25.05
N VAL A 93 -10.69 6.03 -25.44
CA VAL A 93 -9.50 5.86 -24.59
C VAL A 93 -9.49 6.86 -23.42
N GLY A 94 -10.08 8.05 -23.60
CA GLY A 94 -10.19 9.07 -22.56
C GLY A 94 -11.06 8.61 -21.40
N LEU A 95 -12.21 8.03 -21.71
CA LEU A 95 -13.15 7.53 -20.72
C LEU A 95 -12.59 6.29 -20.01
N ALA A 96 -11.94 5.38 -20.74
CA ALA A 96 -11.20 4.27 -20.13
C ALA A 96 -10.09 4.75 -19.17
N ARG A 97 -9.37 5.81 -19.52
CA ARG A 97 -8.39 6.48 -18.65
C ARG A 97 -9.01 7.07 -17.39
N ASP A 98 -10.15 7.74 -17.50
CA ASP A 98 -10.84 8.33 -16.35
C ASP A 98 -11.36 7.25 -15.38
N VAL A 99 -11.88 6.15 -15.92
CA VAL A 99 -12.24 4.95 -15.17
C VAL A 99 -11.04 4.37 -14.42
N MET A 100 -9.89 4.22 -15.09
CA MET A 100 -8.68 3.72 -14.45
C MET A 100 -8.23 4.61 -13.28
N ARG A 101 -8.25 5.93 -13.46
CA ARG A 101 -7.94 6.89 -12.38
C ARG A 101 -8.90 6.75 -11.21
N ARG A 102 -10.21 6.69 -11.49
CA ARG A 102 -11.23 6.52 -10.45
C ARG A 102 -11.05 5.20 -9.68
N LEU A 103 -10.74 4.11 -10.38
CA LEU A 103 -10.48 2.80 -9.77
C LEU A 103 -9.23 2.82 -8.88
N GLN A 104 -8.14 3.45 -9.31
CA GLN A 104 -6.91 3.59 -8.53
C GLN A 104 -7.16 4.34 -7.21
N LEU A 105 -7.89 5.45 -7.28
CA LEU A 105 -8.19 6.31 -6.13
C LEU A 105 -9.33 5.79 -5.25
N SER A 106 -10.07 4.78 -5.72
CA SER A 106 -11.25 4.28 -5.01
C SER A 106 -10.89 3.49 -3.75
N PRO A 107 -11.56 3.74 -2.61
CA PRO A 107 -11.45 2.90 -1.41
C PRO A 107 -12.36 1.66 -1.46
N LEU A 108 -13.06 1.41 -2.58
CA LEU A 108 -14.03 0.32 -2.70
C LEU A 108 -13.40 -1.09 -2.75
N PHE A 109 -12.16 -1.19 -3.21
CA PHE A 109 -11.49 -2.46 -3.50
C PHE A 109 -10.15 -2.53 -2.79
N ASP A 110 -9.72 -3.75 -2.43
CA ASP A 110 -8.35 -3.98 -2.00
C ASP A 110 -7.36 -3.89 -3.18
N GLU A 111 -6.07 -3.80 -2.87
CA GLU A 111 -5.03 -3.61 -3.88
C GLU A 111 -4.96 -4.77 -4.90
N LEU A 112 -5.21 -6.01 -4.47
CA LEU A 112 -5.20 -7.17 -5.36
C LEU A 112 -6.36 -7.09 -6.38
N THR A 113 -7.55 -6.73 -5.91
CA THR A 113 -8.75 -6.59 -6.74
C THR A 113 -8.59 -5.42 -7.71
N LYS A 114 -8.08 -4.27 -7.24
CA LYS A 114 -7.76 -3.12 -8.10
C LYS A 114 -6.82 -3.52 -9.23
N ARG A 115 -5.73 -4.24 -8.93
CA ARG A 115 -4.78 -4.74 -9.93
C ARG A 115 -5.46 -5.65 -10.96
N SER A 116 -6.28 -6.59 -10.51
CA SER A 116 -7.04 -7.48 -11.41
C SER A 116 -7.98 -6.70 -12.32
N LEU A 117 -8.70 -5.71 -11.80
CA LEU A 117 -9.62 -4.88 -12.59
C LEU A 117 -8.87 -3.97 -13.59
N LEU A 118 -7.77 -3.33 -13.17
CA LEU A 118 -6.91 -2.52 -14.04
C LEU A 118 -6.33 -3.35 -15.19
N ALA A 119 -5.84 -4.56 -14.92
CA ALA A 119 -5.33 -5.46 -15.95
C ALA A 119 -6.40 -5.84 -17.00
N ARG A 120 -7.68 -5.97 -16.58
CA ARG A 120 -8.79 -6.19 -17.51
C ARG A 120 -9.06 -4.98 -18.40
N ILE A 121 -8.91 -3.76 -17.86
CA ILE A 121 -9.06 -2.53 -18.66
C ILE A 121 -7.95 -2.43 -19.70
N VAL A 122 -6.70 -2.66 -19.31
CA VAL A 122 -5.55 -2.64 -20.25
C VAL A 122 -5.64 -3.73 -21.32
N LYS A 123 -6.23 -4.88 -21.01
CA LYS A 123 -6.51 -5.90 -22.03
C LYS A 123 -7.42 -5.38 -23.16
N VAL A 124 -8.28 -4.40 -22.88
CA VAL A 124 -9.23 -3.81 -23.83
C VAL A 124 -8.63 -2.57 -24.50
N HIS A 125 -7.86 -1.78 -23.73
CA HIS A 125 -7.20 -0.55 -24.16
C HIS A 125 -5.69 -0.62 -23.87
N PRO A 126 -4.88 -1.34 -24.68
CA PRO A 126 -3.45 -1.55 -24.44
C PRO A 126 -2.62 -0.28 -24.35
N GLU A 127 -3.03 0.80 -25.02
CA GLU A 127 -2.38 2.12 -24.94
C GLU A 127 -2.37 2.73 -23.53
N LEU A 128 -3.26 2.26 -22.65
CA LEU A 128 -3.30 2.65 -21.24
C LEU A 128 -2.37 1.81 -20.36
N GLU A 129 -1.64 0.85 -20.95
CA GLU A 129 -0.61 0.09 -20.25
C GLU A 129 0.40 1.03 -19.61
N SER A 130 0.75 2.15 -20.24
CA SER A 130 1.61 3.22 -19.66
C SER A 130 1.07 3.85 -18.36
N MET A 131 -0.23 3.76 -18.08
CA MET A 131 -0.81 4.26 -16.84
C MET A 131 -0.72 3.24 -15.71
N ILE A 132 -0.77 1.95 -16.04
CA ILE A 132 -0.43 0.95 -15.05
C ILE A 132 1.09 0.88 -14.94
N THR A 133 1.88 0.83 -16.02
CA THR A 133 3.36 0.80 -16.05
C THR A 133 4.09 2.08 -15.64
N GLY A 134 3.50 3.26 -15.79
CA GLY A 134 3.93 4.46 -15.07
C GLY A 134 3.74 4.33 -13.55
N SER A 135 2.93 3.34 -13.13
CA SER A 135 2.78 2.80 -11.77
C SER A 135 3.31 1.33 -11.63
N GLN A 136 3.84 0.71 -12.71
CA GLN A 136 4.34 -0.69 -12.85
C GLN A 136 5.76 -0.73 -13.44
N ALA A 137 6.53 0.33 -13.27
CA ALA A 137 7.62 0.10 -12.37
C ALA A 137 6.94 -0.11 -11.00
N GLU A 138 6.59 -1.34 -10.61
CA GLU A 138 7.62 -2.17 -10.02
C GLU A 138 9.03 -1.60 -10.25
N GLU A 139 9.32 -0.45 -9.60
CA GLU A 139 10.27 -0.61 -8.53
C GLU A 139 9.76 -1.87 -7.81
N LYS A 140 10.42 -3.02 -8.02
CA LYS A 140 10.83 -3.76 -6.83
C LYS A 140 11.29 -2.65 -5.90
N ALA A 141 10.40 -2.12 -5.06
CA ALA A 141 10.78 -1.15 -4.05
C ALA A 141 11.90 -1.91 -3.37
N ALA A 142 13.13 -1.48 -3.64
CA ALA A 142 14.29 -2.33 -3.42
C ALA A 142 14.11 -2.85 -2.00
N PRO A 143 14.08 -4.19 -1.82
CA PRO A 143 13.60 -4.77 -0.57
C PRO A 143 14.24 -4.00 0.57
N LEU A 144 13.44 -3.52 1.53
CA LEU A 144 13.95 -2.56 2.50
C LEU A 144 15.03 -3.26 3.34
N ILE A 145 16.30 -2.99 2.99
CA ILE A 145 17.45 -3.69 3.58
C ILE A 145 17.63 -3.18 5.01
N VAL A 146 17.68 -4.10 5.96
CA VAL A 146 17.84 -3.81 7.39
C VAL A 146 18.70 -4.88 8.05
N SER A 147 19.37 -4.56 9.15
CA SER A 147 20.03 -5.59 9.97
C SER A 147 19.01 -6.56 10.57
N TRP A 148 19.44 -7.79 10.85
CA TRP A 148 18.62 -8.74 11.59
C TRP A 148 18.25 -8.20 12.98
N SER A 149 19.18 -7.53 13.65
CA SER A 149 18.97 -6.90 14.95
C SER A 149 17.83 -5.88 14.94
N SER A 150 17.78 -5.00 13.94
CA SER A 150 16.75 -3.98 13.80
C SER A 150 15.42 -4.55 13.38
N LEU A 151 15.45 -5.57 12.51
CA LEU A 151 14.24 -6.30 12.12
C LEU A 151 13.58 -6.99 13.33
N GLU A 152 14.36 -7.60 14.21
CA GLU A 152 13.86 -8.25 15.42
C GLU A 152 13.31 -7.24 16.44
N LYS A 153 13.98 -6.10 16.63
CA LYS A 153 13.46 -4.99 17.46
C LYS A 153 12.09 -4.51 16.96
N ARG A 154 11.92 -4.35 15.65
CA ARG A 154 10.64 -3.91 15.06
C ARG A 154 9.54 -4.98 15.16
N LYS A 155 9.89 -6.26 15.06
CA LYS A 155 8.95 -7.36 15.35
C LYS A 155 8.52 -7.34 16.81
N ALA A 156 9.46 -7.18 17.75
CA ALA A 156 9.14 -7.10 19.17
C ALA A 156 8.23 -5.90 19.49
N GLU A 157 8.50 -4.72 18.90
CA GLU A 157 7.63 -3.54 18.99
C GLU A 157 6.21 -3.85 18.47
N TYR A 158 6.11 -4.50 17.31
CA TYR A 158 4.83 -4.89 16.73
C TYR A 158 4.08 -5.88 17.61
N GLU A 159 4.75 -6.90 18.14
CA GLU A 159 4.14 -7.89 19.03
C GLU A 159 3.63 -7.26 20.33
N GLU A 160 4.42 -6.39 20.96
CA GLU A 160 4.02 -5.65 22.16
C GLU A 160 2.76 -4.81 21.88
N LEU A 161 2.72 -4.17 20.71
CA LEU A 161 1.60 -3.33 20.31
C LEU A 161 0.30 -4.14 20.13
N VAL A 162 0.38 -5.32 19.51
CA VAL A 162 -0.76 -6.19 19.24
C VAL A 162 -1.21 -6.98 20.48
N LYS A 163 -0.26 -7.55 21.25
CA LYS A 163 -0.56 -8.44 22.38
C LYS A 163 -0.84 -7.69 23.68
N THR A 164 -0.29 -6.50 23.84
CA THR A 164 -0.34 -5.75 25.12
C THR A 164 -1.07 -4.42 24.96
N LYS A 165 -0.52 -3.47 24.18
CA LYS A 165 -0.98 -2.07 24.18
C LYS A 165 -2.41 -1.90 23.65
N ILE A 166 -2.75 -2.53 22.52
CA ILE A 166 -4.11 -2.43 21.95
C ILE A 166 -5.17 -3.09 22.87
N PRO A 167 -4.94 -4.31 23.39
CA PRO A 167 -5.86 -4.91 24.37
C PRO A 167 -6.02 -4.09 25.65
N GLU A 168 -4.94 -3.53 26.20
CA GLU A 168 -5.00 -2.68 27.39
C GLU A 168 -5.83 -1.42 27.16
N ASN A 169 -5.54 -0.68 26.08
CA ASN A 169 -6.34 0.49 25.70
C ASN A 169 -7.82 0.14 25.46
N SER A 170 -8.11 -1.05 24.93
CA SER A 170 -9.50 -1.51 24.77
C SER A 170 -10.20 -1.74 26.12
N ARG A 171 -9.47 -2.20 27.15
CA ARG A 171 -9.99 -2.32 28.52
C ARG A 171 -10.20 -0.94 29.15
N GLU A 172 -9.28 0.00 28.94
CA GLU A 172 -9.41 1.38 29.42
C GLU A 172 -10.65 2.06 28.83
N ILE A 173 -10.90 1.90 27.53
CA ILE A 173 -12.11 2.42 26.87
C ILE A 173 -13.37 1.79 27.49
N ALA A 174 -13.34 0.48 27.77
CA ALA A 174 -14.48 -0.21 28.37
C ALA A 174 -14.76 0.28 29.80
N LEU A 175 -13.70 0.54 30.58
CA LEU A 175 -13.80 1.10 31.93
C LEU A 175 -14.30 2.56 31.88
N ALA A 176 -13.72 3.39 31.03
CA ALA A 176 -14.13 4.79 30.83
C ALA A 176 -15.62 4.88 30.42
N ARG A 177 -16.08 3.92 29.62
CA ARG A 177 -17.50 3.81 29.22
C ARG A 177 -18.45 3.49 30.37
N SER A 178 -17.97 2.82 31.43
CA SER A 178 -18.79 2.45 32.58
C SER A 178 -19.17 3.63 33.49
N TYR A 179 -18.46 4.76 33.39
CA TYR A 179 -18.72 5.97 34.19
C TYR A 179 -19.92 6.82 33.69
N GLY A 180 -20.66 6.35 32.66
CA GLY A 180 -21.98 6.86 32.32
C GLY A 180 -21.97 8.06 31.35
N ASP A 181 -21.55 9.25 31.78
CA ASP A 181 -21.64 10.46 30.95
C ASP A 181 -20.46 10.58 29.97
N LEU A 182 -20.63 10.02 28.78
CA LEU A 182 -19.59 9.95 27.74
C LEU A 182 -19.33 11.31 27.05
N SER A 183 -20.29 12.25 27.14
CA SER A 183 -20.22 13.55 26.47
C SER A 183 -19.12 14.43 27.06
N GLU A 184 -18.95 14.38 28.37
CA GLU A 184 -17.99 15.16 29.16
C GLU A 184 -16.78 14.34 29.63
N ASN A 185 -16.80 13.02 29.45
CA ASN A 185 -15.70 12.16 29.87
C ASN A 185 -14.44 12.35 29.00
N PHE A 186 -13.51 13.16 29.51
CA PHE A 186 -12.20 13.42 28.91
C PHE A 186 -11.36 12.14 28.77
N GLU A 187 -11.46 11.21 29.72
CA GLU A 187 -10.70 9.95 29.74
C GLU A 187 -11.15 9.04 28.60
N PHE A 188 -12.45 8.97 28.33
CA PHE A 188 -12.99 8.22 27.20
C PHE A 188 -12.51 8.79 25.84
N LYS A 189 -12.54 10.11 25.68
CA LYS A 189 -12.06 10.79 24.46
C LYS A 189 -10.56 10.56 24.25
N ALA A 190 -9.77 10.71 25.31
CA ALA A 190 -8.33 10.47 25.28
C ALA A 190 -8.01 9.01 24.93
N ALA A 191 -8.68 8.05 25.56
CA ALA A 191 -8.49 6.62 25.30
C ALA A 191 -8.86 6.26 23.85
N LYS A 192 -9.91 6.85 23.28
CA LYS A 192 -10.29 6.69 21.87
C LYS A 192 -9.29 7.29 20.89
N GLN A 193 -8.73 8.46 21.20
CA GLN A 193 -7.67 9.05 20.40
C GLN A 193 -6.42 8.17 20.43
N MET A 194 -6.05 7.67 21.61
CA MET A 194 -4.93 6.74 21.77
C MET A 194 -5.15 5.44 20.98
N GLN A 195 -6.37 4.90 20.96
CA GLN A 195 -6.74 3.76 20.12
C GLN A 195 -6.42 4.01 18.64
N SER A 196 -6.79 5.19 18.13
CA SER A 196 -6.51 5.57 16.74
C SER A 196 -5.01 5.65 16.47
N VAL A 197 -4.22 6.18 17.41
CA VAL A 197 -2.76 6.26 17.28
C VAL A 197 -2.14 4.86 17.25
N LEU A 198 -2.57 3.96 18.16
CA LEU A 198 -2.09 2.59 18.23
C LEU A 198 -2.42 1.80 16.95
N LEU A 199 -3.65 1.91 16.44
CA LEU A 199 -4.06 1.22 15.20
C LEU A 199 -3.34 1.74 13.97
N ARG A 200 -3.10 3.05 13.89
CA ARG A 200 -2.27 3.63 12.82
C ARG A 200 -0.85 3.09 12.89
N ARG A 201 -0.24 3.09 14.08
CA ARG A 201 1.12 2.58 14.29
C ARG A 201 1.22 1.08 13.95
N LYS A 202 0.20 0.30 14.29
CA LYS A 202 0.09 -1.11 13.89
C LYS A 202 0.19 -1.27 12.37
N ALA A 203 -0.65 -0.54 11.63
CA ALA A 203 -0.69 -0.63 10.17
C ALA A 203 0.64 -0.18 9.51
N GLU A 204 1.24 0.89 10.05
CA GLU A 204 2.57 1.35 9.60
C GLU A 204 3.64 0.26 9.81
N LEU A 205 3.70 -0.34 11.01
CA LEU A 205 4.66 -1.41 11.31
C LEU A 205 4.40 -2.68 10.49
N GLU A 206 3.15 -3.08 10.26
CA GLU A 206 2.81 -4.24 9.40
C GLU A 206 3.37 -4.05 7.99
N GLN A 207 3.15 -2.87 7.41
CA GLN A 207 3.63 -2.55 6.06
C GLN A 207 5.16 -2.49 5.99
N MET A 208 5.78 -1.87 6.99
CA MET A 208 7.23 -1.79 7.10
C MET A 208 7.87 -3.19 7.22
N LEU A 209 7.32 -4.06 8.07
CA LEU A 209 7.81 -5.43 8.27
C LEU A 209 7.59 -6.32 7.02
N HIS A 210 6.49 -6.12 6.29
CA HIS A 210 6.23 -6.86 5.05
C HIS A 210 7.32 -6.61 3.98
N ASN A 211 7.78 -5.37 3.88
CA ASN A 211 8.75 -4.94 2.86
C ASN A 211 10.21 -5.14 3.30
N ALA A 212 10.47 -5.31 4.60
CA ALA A 212 11.81 -5.45 5.14
C ALA A 212 12.47 -6.79 4.79
N ARG A 213 13.78 -6.75 4.52
CA ARG A 213 14.63 -7.93 4.36
C ARG A 213 15.85 -7.79 5.26
N GLY A 214 16.00 -8.74 6.16
CA GLY A 214 17.14 -8.84 7.07
C GLY A 214 18.41 -9.28 6.33
N THR A 215 19.54 -8.69 6.71
CA THR A 215 20.88 -9.09 6.24
C THR A 215 21.89 -8.95 7.37
N SER A 216 22.95 -9.77 7.30
CA SER A 216 24.10 -9.67 8.20
C SER A 216 25.18 -8.71 7.67
N PHE A 217 25.00 -8.17 6.46
CA PHE A 217 25.98 -7.34 5.75
C PHE A 217 27.35 -8.04 5.57
N GLU A 218 27.36 -9.36 5.42
CA GLU A 218 28.58 -10.10 5.18
C GLU A 218 29.09 -9.87 3.75
N ASN A 219 30.42 -9.76 3.60
CA ASN A 219 31.10 -9.57 2.32
C ASN A 219 30.52 -8.42 1.47
N PRO A 220 30.45 -7.19 2.02
CA PRO A 220 29.98 -6.04 1.26
C PRO A 220 30.91 -5.75 0.09
N ASP A 221 30.37 -5.17 -0.98
CA ASP A 221 31.17 -4.67 -2.09
C ASP A 221 31.95 -3.43 -1.63
N THR A 222 33.28 -3.54 -1.55
CA THR A 222 34.17 -2.46 -1.12
C THR A 222 34.79 -1.69 -2.29
N SER A 223 34.43 -2.01 -3.55
CA SER A 223 34.89 -1.25 -4.72
C SER A 223 34.31 0.16 -4.77
N ARG A 224 33.10 0.32 -4.24
CA ARG A 224 32.34 1.57 -4.11
C ARG A 224 31.61 1.58 -2.78
N VAL A 225 31.13 2.74 -2.39
CA VAL A 225 30.33 2.88 -1.18
C VAL A 225 29.03 2.08 -1.34
N SER A 226 28.85 1.07 -0.50
CA SER A 226 27.69 0.18 -0.52
C SER A 226 27.17 -0.06 0.89
N ILE A 227 25.99 -0.68 1.00
CA ILE A 227 25.40 -0.99 2.30
C ILE A 227 26.26 -2.06 2.98
N GLY A 228 26.63 -1.83 4.24
CA GLY A 228 27.58 -2.66 4.98
C GLY A 228 29.02 -2.17 4.91
N THR A 229 29.28 -0.93 4.45
CA THR A 229 30.63 -0.37 4.38
C THR A 229 30.85 0.74 5.42
N ILE A 230 32.10 0.91 5.83
CA ILE A 230 32.62 2.05 6.59
C ILE A 230 33.33 2.96 5.59
N VAL A 231 32.93 4.22 5.55
CA VAL A 231 33.45 5.23 4.63
C VAL A 231 34.14 6.31 5.45
N THR A 232 35.41 6.56 5.15
CA THR A 232 36.14 7.71 5.71
C THR A 232 36.01 8.88 4.76
N LEU A 233 35.42 9.97 5.24
CA LEU A 233 35.26 11.22 4.51
C LEU A 233 36.30 12.22 4.99
N ARG A 234 37.02 12.83 4.06
CA ARG A 234 37.94 13.93 4.32
C ARG A 234 37.33 15.24 3.85
N ASN A 235 37.12 16.18 4.77
CA ASN A 235 36.65 17.52 4.43
C ASN A 235 37.69 18.28 3.59
N ALA A 236 37.29 18.82 2.45
CA ALA A 236 38.19 19.49 1.52
C ALA A 236 38.77 20.82 2.05
N GLU A 237 38.07 21.49 2.97
CA GLU A 237 38.50 22.77 3.55
C GLU A 237 39.37 22.57 4.80
N THR A 238 38.96 21.68 5.70
CA THR A 238 39.62 21.50 7.00
C THR A 238 40.63 20.36 7.03
N ASN A 239 40.66 19.51 5.98
CA ASN A 239 41.42 18.25 5.94
C ASN A 239 41.12 17.28 7.11
N MET A 240 40.02 17.49 7.84
CA MET A 240 39.59 16.57 8.90
C MET A 240 38.96 15.32 8.30
N GLU A 241 39.26 14.16 8.88
CA GLU A 241 38.72 12.87 8.48
C GLU A 241 37.71 12.37 9.50
N GLU A 242 36.53 11.95 9.02
CA GLU A 242 35.46 11.37 9.83
C GLU A 242 34.99 10.06 9.19
N ALA A 243 34.79 9.03 10.01
CA ALA A 243 34.37 7.72 9.56
C ALA A 243 32.88 7.49 9.85
N TYR A 244 32.14 7.05 8.83
CA TYR A 244 30.71 6.74 8.93
C TYR A 244 30.43 5.32 8.45
N THR A 245 29.55 4.62 9.15
CA THR A 245 29.14 3.26 8.78
C THR A 245 27.79 3.31 8.09
N ILE A 246 27.70 2.84 6.85
CA ILE A 246 26.46 2.87 6.07
C ILE A 246 25.76 1.52 6.21
N LEU A 247 24.63 1.50 6.92
CA LEU A 247 23.84 0.29 7.16
C LEU A 247 22.42 0.43 6.60
N GLY A 248 21.55 -0.50 6.96
CA GLY A 248 20.17 -0.58 6.52
C GLY A 248 19.28 0.56 7.00
N ALA A 249 18.04 0.55 6.51
CA ALA A 249 17.06 1.62 6.67
C ALA A 249 16.78 1.98 8.13
N TRP A 250 16.78 0.97 9.01
CA TRP A 250 16.43 1.09 10.43
C TRP A 250 17.63 1.10 11.36
N ASP A 251 18.84 1.06 10.81
CA ASP A 251 20.08 0.88 11.56
C ASP A 251 20.77 2.20 11.92
N GLY A 252 20.20 3.34 11.49
CA GLY A 252 20.76 4.66 11.75
C GLY A 252 20.91 4.96 13.24
N ASP A 253 22.12 5.34 13.63
CA ASP A 253 22.51 5.66 15.00
C ASP A 253 23.59 6.76 14.96
N PRO A 254 23.20 8.04 15.08
CA PRO A 254 24.12 9.18 15.00
C PRO A 254 25.24 9.13 16.05
N ASP A 255 24.94 8.65 17.26
CA ASP A 255 25.90 8.56 18.36
C ASP A 255 27.03 7.57 18.07
N ARG A 256 26.75 6.59 17.21
CA ARG A 256 27.72 5.58 16.76
C ARG A 256 28.26 5.83 15.35
N HIS A 257 27.99 7.00 14.77
CA HIS A 257 28.33 7.33 13.39
C HIS A 257 27.76 6.33 12.37
N ILE A 258 26.59 5.75 12.65
CA ILE A 258 25.89 4.85 11.74
C ILE A 258 24.85 5.63 10.95
N ILE A 259 25.01 5.63 9.63
CA ILE A 259 24.13 6.31 8.69
C ILE A 259 23.25 5.27 8.01
N SER A 260 21.94 5.48 8.05
CA SER A 260 21.01 4.71 7.22
C SER A 260 21.18 5.11 5.76
N TYR A 261 21.26 4.13 4.88
CA TYR A 261 21.39 4.38 3.44
C TYR A 261 20.24 5.22 2.87
N GLN A 262 19.08 5.29 3.53
CA GLN A 262 17.92 6.09 3.10
C GLN A 262 18.03 7.57 3.46
N THR A 263 18.97 7.96 4.31
CA THR A 263 19.19 9.37 4.64
C THR A 263 19.79 10.12 3.46
N ALA A 264 19.62 11.45 3.43
CA ALA A 264 20.20 12.28 2.37
C ALA A 264 21.73 12.11 2.27
N ILE A 265 22.42 11.99 3.40
CA ILE A 265 23.86 11.72 3.45
C ILE A 265 24.18 10.33 2.90
N GLY A 266 23.43 9.30 3.34
CA GLY A 266 23.61 7.94 2.83
C GLY A 266 23.43 7.85 1.31
N GLN A 267 22.38 8.48 0.76
CA GLN A 267 22.13 8.53 -0.68
C GLN A 267 23.20 9.30 -1.45
N ALA A 268 23.73 10.39 -0.89
CA ALA A 268 24.80 11.15 -1.51
C ALA A 268 26.17 10.43 -1.49
N LEU A 269 26.32 9.40 -0.66
CA LEU A 269 27.53 8.59 -0.58
C LEU A 269 27.46 7.31 -1.41
N LEU A 270 26.29 6.70 -1.52
CA LEU A 270 26.10 5.44 -2.21
C LEU A 270 26.60 5.47 -3.66
N GLY A 271 27.38 4.45 -4.03
CA GLY A 271 27.88 4.27 -5.38
C GLY A 271 29.19 4.98 -5.71
N HIS A 272 29.62 5.91 -4.86
CA HIS A 272 30.87 6.64 -5.08
C HIS A 272 32.12 5.82 -4.75
N GLU A 273 33.23 6.13 -5.43
CA GLU A 273 34.50 5.41 -5.32
C GLU A 273 35.55 6.17 -4.47
N ILE A 274 36.62 5.48 -4.09
CA ILE A 274 37.74 6.09 -3.36
C ILE A 274 38.36 7.19 -4.22
N GLY A 275 38.54 8.38 -3.63
CA GLY A 275 39.10 9.56 -4.29
C GLY A 275 38.04 10.48 -4.92
N GLU A 276 36.78 10.07 -5.00
CA GLU A 276 35.71 10.95 -5.49
C GLU A 276 35.31 12.00 -4.44
N THR A 277 34.87 13.16 -4.93
CA THR A 277 34.40 14.27 -4.10
C THR A 277 32.87 14.35 -4.16
N VAL A 278 32.24 14.35 -2.98
CA VAL A 278 30.79 14.45 -2.79
C VAL A 278 30.45 15.77 -2.10
N SER A 279 29.30 16.35 -2.44
CA SER A 279 28.79 17.55 -1.77
C SER A 279 27.70 17.16 -0.78
N LEU A 280 27.93 17.42 0.50
CA LEU A 280 26.99 17.11 1.57
C LEU A 280 26.45 18.40 2.19
N ASN A 281 25.16 18.41 2.51
CA ASN A 281 24.54 19.51 3.24
C ASN A 281 24.80 19.32 4.73
N THR A 282 25.50 20.27 5.34
CA THR A 282 25.77 20.35 6.77
C THR A 282 24.95 21.49 7.39
N GLU A 283 24.92 21.57 8.72
CA GLU A 283 24.25 22.66 9.44
C GLU A 283 24.79 24.05 9.06
N HIS A 284 26.04 24.12 8.58
CA HIS A 284 26.73 25.34 8.18
C HIS A 284 26.70 25.61 6.66
N GLY A 285 25.92 24.83 5.90
CA GLY A 285 25.82 24.92 4.45
C GLY A 285 26.38 23.70 3.72
N THR A 286 26.54 23.81 2.41
CA THR A 286 27.08 22.71 1.58
C THR A 286 28.61 22.65 1.73
N ALA A 287 29.12 21.50 2.16
CA ALA A 287 30.56 21.23 2.28
C ALA A 287 30.97 20.08 1.35
N GLN A 288 32.19 20.15 0.83
CA GLN A 288 32.75 19.11 -0.03
C GLN A 288 33.61 18.15 0.76
N PHE A 289 33.37 16.85 0.54
CA PHE A 289 34.11 15.77 1.18
C PHE A 289 34.70 14.85 0.12
N THR A 290 35.93 14.39 0.33
CA THR A 290 36.56 13.36 -0.51
C THR A 290 36.50 12.02 0.19
N ILE A 291 36.16 10.95 -0.53
CA ILE A 291 36.17 9.60 0.02
C ILE A 291 37.63 9.12 0.14
N ALA A 292 38.12 9.04 1.37
CA ALA A 292 39.50 8.67 1.66
C ALA A 292 39.70 7.15 1.69
N SER A 293 38.74 6.40 2.24
CA SER A 293 38.80 4.94 2.28
C SER A 293 37.41 4.30 2.39
N ILE A 294 37.31 3.05 1.91
CA ILE A 294 36.11 2.20 2.02
C ILE A 294 36.54 0.87 2.62
N GLN A 295 35.92 0.49 3.74
CA GLN A 295 36.22 -0.75 4.46
C GLN A 295 34.93 -1.54 4.74
N PRO A 296 34.98 -2.87 4.89
CA PRO A 296 33.80 -3.63 5.27
C PRO A 296 33.42 -3.32 6.73
N ALA A 297 32.13 -3.11 6.99
CA ALA A 297 31.61 -2.94 8.35
C ALA A 297 31.60 -4.29 9.09
N THR A 298 31.58 -4.21 10.42
CA THR A 298 31.42 -5.40 11.25
C THR A 298 30.03 -6.01 10.99
N PRO A 299 29.94 -7.30 10.62
CA PRO A 299 28.67 -7.92 10.28
C PRO A 299 27.77 -8.07 11.51
N ASP A 300 26.46 -8.02 11.27
CA ASP A 300 25.46 -8.27 12.31
C ASP A 300 25.44 -9.77 12.66
N ARG A 301 25.77 -10.06 13.93
CA ARG A 301 25.83 -11.42 14.49
C ARG A 301 24.49 -11.93 15.03
N THR A 302 23.43 -11.13 14.91
CA THR A 302 22.08 -11.59 15.28
C THR A 302 21.71 -12.75 14.35
N PRO A 303 21.41 -13.95 14.89
CA PRO A 303 21.13 -15.11 14.06
C PRO A 303 19.87 -14.86 13.22
N ALA A 304 19.94 -15.22 11.93
CA ALA A 304 18.76 -15.23 11.08
C ALA A 304 17.69 -16.13 11.72
N PRO A 305 16.40 -15.76 11.63
CA PRO A 305 15.34 -16.60 12.15
C PRO A 305 15.38 -17.95 11.44
N SER A 306 15.38 -19.03 12.22
CA SER A 306 15.33 -20.40 11.71
C SER A 306 14.12 -20.54 10.77
N PRO A 307 14.24 -21.15 9.58
CA PRO A 307 13.07 -21.49 8.79
C PRO A 307 12.13 -22.34 9.65
N PRO A 308 10.80 -22.19 9.50
CA PRO A 308 9.85 -23.00 10.26
C PRO A 308 10.19 -24.48 10.02
N SER A 309 10.38 -25.23 11.10
CA SER A 309 10.64 -26.67 11.01
C SER A 309 9.48 -27.36 10.27
N GLU A 310 9.80 -28.30 9.38
CA GLU A 310 8.79 -29.04 8.57
C GLU A 310 7.64 -29.60 9.41
N SER A 311 7.87 -29.96 10.68
CA SER A 311 6.83 -30.43 11.60
C SER A 311 5.73 -29.41 11.94
N ALA A 312 6.01 -28.11 11.83
CA ALA A 312 5.02 -27.06 12.07
C ALA A 312 4.12 -26.81 10.85
N VAL A 313 4.61 -27.13 9.66
CA VAL A 313 3.84 -27.03 8.40
C VAL A 313 2.84 -28.19 8.31
N GLU A 314 3.24 -29.41 8.69
CA GLU A 314 2.35 -30.57 8.72
C GLU A 314 1.24 -30.45 9.77
N ALA A 315 1.50 -29.84 10.93
CA ALA A 315 0.50 -29.64 11.97
C ALA A 315 -0.62 -28.64 11.61
N VAL A 316 -0.37 -27.73 10.65
CA VAL A 316 -1.37 -26.76 10.16
C VAL A 316 -2.18 -27.32 9.00
N ILE A 317 -1.63 -28.27 8.22
CA ILE A 317 -2.33 -28.93 7.11
C ILE A 317 -3.27 -30.04 7.64
N ALA A 318 -3.03 -30.56 8.85
CA ALA A 318 -3.82 -31.64 9.45
C ALA A 318 -4.98 -31.17 10.36
N LYS A 319 -5.40 -29.90 10.30
CA LYS A 319 -6.49 -29.34 11.14
C LYS A 319 -7.52 -28.59 10.31
#